data_AF-A0A2N7PX48-F1
#
_entry.id   AF-A0A2N7PX48-F1
#
_cell.length_a   1.000
_cell.length_b   1.000
_cell.length_c   1.000
_cell.angle_alpha   90.00
_cell.angle_beta   90.00
_cell.angle_gamma   90.00
#
_symmetry.space_group_name_H-M   'P 1'
#
loop_
_entity.id
_entity.type
_entity.pdbx_description
1 polymer ?
#
loop_
_entity_poly.entity_id
_entity_poly.type
_entity_poly.pdbx_seq_one_letter_code
_entity_poly.pdbx_strand_id
1 'polypeptide(L)'
;MSDFGYFDPYVGIVKGVIKSNCNVEIIDLTHGIESFSLKSAQFILKHSFEYFPKGSIFLVVVDPQVGSLAKPIVVKRNSYIFVGRDNGILTFDSDFEAFYIDEEFKSKSSTFHARDVFSKIVCKLLNNDIKLVKTDYYEKFDCLEVIFDNKEQKGEILWIDKFGNIITNIKSETDNFELVLNNKVINKKAQYYGQFREGLFVI
;
A
#
# COMPACT_ATOMS: atom_id res chain seq x y z
N MET A 1 -2.04 6.23 -4.19
CA MET A 1 -2.73 4.94 -3.98
C MET A 1 -3.76 5.10 -2.87
N SER A 2 -4.96 4.55 -3.01
CA SER A 2 -5.96 4.53 -1.94
C SER A 2 -6.97 3.38 -2.06
N ASP A 3 -7.90 3.31 -1.13
CA ASP A 3 -9.08 2.42 -1.10
C ASP A 3 -10.40 3.16 -1.42
N PHE A 4 -10.31 4.33 -2.07
CA PHE A 4 -11.47 5.17 -2.38
C PHE A 4 -12.35 4.65 -3.52
N GLY A 5 -11.85 3.67 -4.28
CA GLY A 5 -12.43 3.26 -5.54
C GLY A 5 -12.28 4.33 -6.63
N TYR A 6 -12.93 4.05 -7.76
CA TYR A 6 -12.90 4.89 -8.96
C TYR A 6 -14.27 5.50 -9.29
N PHE A 7 -15.30 5.18 -8.51
CA PHE A 7 -16.66 5.64 -8.75
C PHE A 7 -16.91 7.02 -8.13
N ASP A 8 -16.46 7.21 -6.88
CA ASP A 8 -16.68 8.43 -6.12
C ASP A 8 -15.66 9.53 -6.45
N PRO A 9 -16.00 10.82 -6.22
CA PRO A 9 -15.18 11.95 -6.65
C PRO A 9 -13.89 12.14 -5.81
N TYR A 10 -13.65 11.33 -4.79
CA TYR A 10 -12.61 11.56 -3.78
C TYR A 10 -11.22 11.67 -4.38
N VAL A 11 -10.87 10.80 -5.33
CA VAL A 11 -9.59 10.83 -6.03
C VAL A 11 -9.42 12.14 -6.81
N GLY A 12 -10.46 12.54 -7.55
CA GLY A 12 -10.47 13.79 -8.32
C GLY A 12 -10.29 15.02 -7.44
N ILE A 13 -10.95 15.05 -6.27
CA ILE A 13 -10.82 16.13 -5.29
C ILE A 13 -9.38 16.25 -4.77
N VAL A 14 -8.77 15.12 -4.35
CA VAL A 14 -7.38 15.09 -3.86
C VAL A 14 -6.42 15.62 -4.93
N LYS A 15 -6.54 15.12 -6.17
CA LYS A 15 -5.73 15.59 -7.30
C LYS A 15 -5.92 17.09 -7.56
N GLY A 16 -7.16 17.58 -7.52
CA GLY A 16 -7.48 18.98 -7.72
C GLY A 16 -6.80 19.87 -6.67
N VAL A 17 -6.79 19.46 -5.40
CA VAL A 17 -6.09 20.19 -4.33
C VAL A 17 -4.57 20.19 -4.56
N ILE A 18 -3.96 19.04 -4.87
CA ILE A 18 -2.53 18.96 -5.15
C ILE A 18 -2.16 19.88 -6.33
N LYS A 19 -2.84 19.72 -7.47
CA LYS A 19 -2.59 20.53 -8.68
C LYS A 19 -2.80 22.04 -8.47
N SER A 20 -3.69 22.43 -7.55
CA SER A 20 -3.93 23.84 -7.23
C SER A 20 -2.85 24.46 -6.36
N ASN A 21 -2.04 23.64 -5.66
CA ASN A 21 -1.05 24.14 -4.69
C ASN A 21 0.40 23.83 -5.09
N CYS A 22 0.62 22.90 -6.02
CA CYS A 22 1.94 22.57 -6.53
C CYS A 22 1.91 22.08 -7.99
N ASN A 23 2.96 22.40 -8.75
CA ASN A 23 3.12 21.95 -10.13
C ASN A 23 3.83 20.59 -10.16
N VAL A 24 3.05 19.51 -10.29
CA VAL A 24 3.57 18.14 -10.24
C VAL A 24 2.80 17.22 -11.17
N GLU A 25 3.46 16.21 -11.73
CA GLU A 25 2.78 15.09 -12.39
C GLU A 25 2.15 14.16 -11.35
N ILE A 26 0.93 13.67 -11.61
CA ILE A 26 0.25 12.73 -10.71
C ILE A 26 -0.05 11.46 -11.48
N ILE A 27 0.53 10.35 -11.01
CA ILE A 27 0.30 9.00 -11.54
C ILE A 27 -0.48 8.21 -10.49
N ASP A 28 -1.60 7.62 -10.91
CA ASP A 28 -2.34 6.70 -10.05
C ASP A 28 -1.69 5.33 -10.12
N LEU A 29 -1.21 4.83 -8.99
CA LEU A 29 -0.84 3.42 -8.87
C LEU A 29 -2.10 2.53 -8.90
N THR A 30 -3.01 2.77 -7.95
CA THR A 30 -4.36 2.22 -7.94
C THR A 30 -5.18 2.92 -6.86
N HIS A 31 -6.49 3.00 -7.06
CA HIS A 31 -7.49 3.37 -6.06
C HIS A 31 -8.46 2.23 -5.74
N GLY A 32 -8.22 1.04 -6.30
CA GLY A 32 -9.03 -0.15 -6.11
C GLY A 32 -8.51 -1.08 -5.02
N ILE A 33 -7.74 -0.57 -4.05
CA ILE A 33 -7.40 -1.36 -2.87
C ILE A 33 -8.70 -1.71 -2.14
N GLU A 34 -8.82 -2.94 -1.64
CA GLU A 34 -9.94 -3.35 -0.81
C GLU A 34 -10.07 -2.40 0.39
N SER A 35 -11.30 -1.95 0.66
CA SER A 35 -11.57 -1.00 1.74
C SER A 35 -10.92 -1.45 3.05
N PHE A 36 -10.13 -0.57 3.63
CA PHE A 36 -9.45 -0.78 4.92
C PHE A 36 -8.34 -1.85 4.92
N SER A 37 -8.01 -2.46 3.78
CA SER A 37 -6.98 -3.50 3.70
C SER A 37 -5.57 -2.91 3.72
N LEU A 38 -5.00 -2.78 4.94
CA LEU A 38 -3.60 -2.37 5.14
C LEU A 38 -2.63 -3.34 4.46
N LYS A 39 -2.98 -4.63 4.44
CA LYS A 39 -2.19 -5.72 3.85
C LYS A 39 -2.08 -5.61 2.34
N SER A 40 -3.21 -5.47 1.64
CA SER A 40 -3.20 -5.28 0.19
C SER A 40 -2.50 -3.97 -0.17
N ALA A 41 -2.72 -2.90 0.61
CA ALA A 41 -2.02 -1.63 0.41
C ALA A 41 -0.50 -1.78 0.51
N GLN A 42 0.01 -2.35 1.62
CA GLN A 42 1.44 -2.55 1.82
C GLN A 42 2.04 -3.48 0.76
N PHE A 43 1.35 -4.58 0.43
CA PHE A 43 1.79 -5.53 -0.61
C PHE A 43 1.94 -4.85 -1.98
N ILE A 44 0.90 -4.15 -2.45
CA ILE A 44 0.91 -3.47 -3.74
C ILE A 44 1.97 -2.38 -3.77
N LEU A 45 2.06 -1.56 -2.71
CA LEU A 45 3.08 -0.51 -2.62
C LEU A 45 4.49 -1.10 -2.70
N LYS A 46 4.81 -2.08 -1.86
CA LYS A 46 6.11 -2.75 -1.77
C LYS A 46 6.58 -3.31 -3.12
N HIS A 47 5.68 -3.87 -3.92
CA HIS A 47 6.03 -4.52 -5.18
C HIS A 47 5.91 -3.61 -6.41
N SER A 48 5.52 -2.33 -6.23
CA SER A 48 5.29 -1.42 -7.36
C SER A 48 6.16 -0.17 -7.36
N PHE A 49 6.61 0.30 -6.18
CA PHE A 49 7.19 1.64 -6.08
C PHE A 49 8.51 1.82 -6.87
N GLU A 50 9.31 0.75 -7.00
CA GLU A 50 10.61 0.82 -7.68
C GLU A 50 10.53 0.98 -9.21
N TYR A 51 9.35 0.77 -9.79
CA TYR A 51 9.12 1.02 -11.22
C TYR A 51 8.88 2.51 -11.54
N PHE A 52 8.75 3.35 -10.52
CA PHE A 52 8.57 4.79 -10.70
C PHE A 52 9.92 5.51 -10.76
N PRO A 53 9.99 6.72 -11.33
CA PRO A 53 11.21 7.52 -11.31
C PRO A 53 11.72 7.76 -9.88
N LYS A 54 13.04 7.69 -9.69
CA LYS A 54 13.69 8.11 -8.44
C LYS A 54 13.29 9.56 -8.09
N GLY A 55 13.04 9.83 -6.82
CA GLY A 55 12.52 11.10 -6.33
C GLY A 55 11.00 11.16 -6.23
N SER A 56 10.27 10.12 -6.65
CA SER A 56 8.81 10.09 -6.56
C SER A 56 8.31 10.12 -5.10
N ILE A 57 7.21 10.85 -4.90
CA ILE A 57 6.46 10.88 -3.64
C ILE A 57 5.21 10.00 -3.77
N PHE A 58 5.13 8.95 -2.97
CA PHE A 58 3.97 8.07 -2.88
C PHE A 58 3.01 8.56 -1.81
N LEU A 59 1.90 9.16 -2.24
CA LEU A 59 0.77 9.42 -1.36
C LEU A 59 -0.09 8.16 -1.24
N VAL A 60 -0.18 7.62 -0.02
CA VAL A 60 -0.89 6.38 0.31
C VAL A 60 -1.97 6.68 1.34
N VAL A 61 -3.22 6.46 0.94
CA VAL A 61 -4.37 6.76 1.80
C VAL A 61 -5.28 5.53 1.86
N VAL A 62 -5.01 4.67 2.83
CA VAL A 62 -5.89 3.57 3.25
C VAL A 62 -5.98 3.69 4.76
N ASP A 63 -7.11 4.19 5.25
CA ASP A 63 -7.24 4.66 6.63
C ASP A 63 -8.56 4.20 7.27
N PRO A 64 -8.56 3.00 7.91
CA PRO A 64 -9.73 2.48 8.61
C PRO A 64 -10.17 3.32 9.81
N GLN A 65 -9.26 4.14 10.34
CA GLN A 65 -9.45 4.87 11.59
C GLN A 65 -9.46 6.39 11.34
N VAL A 66 -9.90 6.84 10.16
CA VAL A 66 -9.88 8.26 9.79
C VAL A 66 -10.57 9.13 10.85
N GLY A 67 -9.96 10.26 11.19
CA GLY A 67 -10.44 11.16 12.25
C GLY A 67 -10.00 10.78 13.67
N SER A 68 -9.29 9.66 13.86
CA SER A 68 -8.63 9.34 15.14
C SER A 68 -7.26 10.04 15.29
N LEU A 69 -6.62 9.89 16.45
CA LEU A 69 -5.37 10.60 16.82
C LEU A 69 -4.13 10.20 16.01
N ALA A 70 -4.17 9.11 15.22
CA ALA A 70 -2.98 8.64 14.52
C ALA A 70 -2.50 9.66 13.48
N LYS A 71 -1.21 10.02 13.61
CA LYS A 71 -0.57 11.15 12.94
C LYS A 71 -0.19 10.82 11.50
N PRO A 72 -0.08 11.83 10.64
CA PRO A 72 0.63 11.71 9.38
C PRO A 72 2.10 11.33 9.61
N ILE A 73 2.63 10.46 8.77
CA ILE A 73 4.04 10.06 8.77
C ILE A 73 4.63 10.22 7.38
N VAL A 74 5.90 10.60 7.35
CA VAL A 74 6.73 10.61 6.15
C VAL A 74 7.81 9.57 6.31
N VAL A 75 7.94 8.66 5.35
CA VAL A 75 9.01 7.67 5.31
C VAL A 75 9.88 7.93 4.09
N LYS A 76 11.20 7.93 4.28
CA LYS A 76 12.18 7.99 3.19
C LYS A 76 12.85 6.64 3.07
N ARG A 77 12.85 6.06 1.86
CA ARG A 77 13.50 4.77 1.56
C ARG A 77 14.16 4.88 0.19
N ASN A 78 15.44 4.55 0.13
CA ASN A 78 16.26 4.74 -1.08
C ASN A 78 16.14 6.19 -1.60
N SER A 79 15.65 6.36 -2.83
CA SER A 79 15.40 7.66 -3.45
C SER A 79 13.91 8.03 -3.48
N TYR A 80 13.07 7.41 -2.65
CA TYR A 80 11.63 7.59 -2.65
C TYR A 80 11.13 8.15 -1.32
N ILE A 81 10.03 8.89 -1.39
CA ILE A 81 9.35 9.45 -0.22
C ILE A 81 7.94 8.88 -0.18
N PHE A 82 7.49 8.45 0.98
CA PHE A 82 6.17 7.89 1.21
C PHE A 82 5.45 8.76 2.23
N VAL A 83 4.18 9.07 1.97
CA VAL A 83 3.36 9.93 2.80
C VAL A 83 2.02 9.26 3.01
N GLY A 84 1.57 9.23 4.25
CA GLY A 84 0.29 8.65 4.60
C GLY A 84 0.10 8.65 6.10
N ARG A 85 -0.80 7.80 6.56
CA ARG A 85 -1.02 7.61 7.98
C ARG A 85 0.00 6.67 8.60
N ASP A 86 0.33 6.90 9.86
CA ASP A 86 1.06 5.94 10.66
C ASP A 86 0.16 4.77 11.09
N ASN A 87 0.09 3.75 10.24
CA ASN A 87 -0.65 2.51 10.46
C ASN A 87 0.15 1.29 9.96
N GLY A 88 1.46 1.45 9.80
CA GLY A 88 2.37 0.40 9.36
C GLY A 88 2.42 0.12 7.85
N ILE A 89 1.57 0.73 7.01
CA ILE A 89 1.66 0.52 5.55
C ILE A 89 2.99 1.01 4.98
N LEU A 90 3.58 2.07 5.52
CA LEU A 90 4.78 2.72 4.95
C LEU A 90 6.10 2.21 5.53
N THR A 91 6.05 1.50 6.65
CA THR A 91 7.20 1.07 7.47
C THR A 91 7.58 -0.39 7.21
N PHE A 92 7.40 -0.86 5.97
CA PHE A 92 7.83 -2.19 5.53
C PHE A 92 9.35 -2.25 5.26
N ASP A 93 9.92 -3.45 5.32
CA ASP A 93 11.37 -3.70 5.24
C ASP A 93 12.16 -2.95 6.33
N SER A 94 13.50 -3.04 6.35
CA SER A 94 14.32 -2.49 7.44
C SER A 94 15.13 -1.24 7.10
N ASP A 95 15.27 -0.91 5.81
CA ASP A 95 16.12 0.20 5.35
C ASP A 95 15.27 1.44 5.01
N PHE A 96 14.94 2.25 6.01
CA PHE A 96 14.22 3.50 5.84
C PHE A 96 14.44 4.47 7.02
N GLU A 97 14.10 5.74 6.79
CA GLU A 97 14.01 6.76 7.84
C GLU A 97 12.55 7.23 7.97
N ALA A 98 12.03 7.24 9.20
CA ALA A 98 10.68 7.72 9.51
C ALA A 98 10.71 9.10 10.15
N PHE A 99 9.72 9.92 9.81
CA PHE A 99 9.58 11.29 10.29
C PHE A 99 8.12 11.60 10.60
N TYR A 100 7.89 12.21 11.75
CA TYR A 100 6.65 12.94 11.98
C TYR A 100 6.78 14.37 11.48
N ILE A 101 5.62 14.99 11.26
CA ILE A 101 5.56 16.37 10.80
C ILE A 101 5.39 17.30 11.99
N ASP A 102 6.27 18.28 12.09
CA ASP A 102 6.31 19.28 13.17
C ASP A 102 5.50 20.52 12.80
N GLU A 103 4.31 20.30 12.24
CA GLU A 103 3.37 21.33 11.83
C GLU A 103 1.93 20.82 12.02
N GLU A 104 1.06 21.67 12.58
CA GLU A 104 -0.36 21.35 12.66
C GLU A 104 -1.07 21.61 11.32
N PHE A 105 -1.59 20.56 10.72
CA PHE A 105 -2.52 20.69 9.59
C PHE A 105 -3.95 20.79 10.13
N LYS A 106 -4.50 22.00 10.13
CA LYS A 106 -5.94 22.18 10.40
C LYS A 106 -6.74 21.47 9.32
N SER A 107 -7.45 20.42 9.71
CA SER A 107 -8.41 19.76 8.86
C SER A 107 -9.74 20.53 8.84
N LYS A 108 -10.36 20.67 7.67
CA LYS A 108 -11.72 21.24 7.56
C LYS A 108 -12.79 20.17 7.81
N SER A 109 -12.42 18.90 7.74
CA SER A 109 -13.28 17.74 8.00
C SER A 109 -12.56 16.71 8.86
N SER A 110 -13.26 16.10 9.80
CA SER A 110 -12.74 14.95 10.56
C SER A 110 -12.54 13.69 9.70
N THR A 111 -13.19 13.60 8.54
CA THR A 111 -13.27 12.35 7.76
C THR A 111 -12.54 12.37 6.43
N PHE A 112 -11.90 13.49 6.03
CA PHE A 112 -11.24 13.58 4.73
C PHE A 112 -9.83 14.17 4.77
N HIS A 113 -8.97 13.55 5.56
CA HIS A 113 -7.56 13.95 5.72
C HIS A 113 -6.75 13.87 4.42
N ALA A 114 -7.14 13.03 3.45
CA ALA A 114 -6.53 13.01 2.12
C ALA A 114 -6.52 14.40 1.46
N ARG A 115 -7.66 15.08 1.50
CA ARG A 115 -7.84 16.43 0.96
C ARG A 115 -7.17 17.49 1.84
N ASP A 116 -7.44 17.43 3.14
CA ASP A 116 -7.15 18.56 4.02
C ASP A 116 -5.75 18.55 4.64
N VAL A 117 -5.12 17.38 4.72
CA VAL A 117 -3.83 17.16 5.40
C VAL A 117 -2.81 16.61 4.42
N PHE A 118 -3.02 15.39 3.90
CA PHE A 118 -2.01 14.69 3.10
C PHE A 118 -1.69 15.41 1.78
N SER A 119 -2.69 15.97 1.09
CA SER A 119 -2.44 16.76 -0.14
C SER A 119 -1.51 17.95 0.12
N LYS A 120 -1.65 18.64 1.26
CA LYS A 120 -0.80 19.79 1.62
C LYS A 120 0.62 19.35 1.98
N ILE A 121 0.74 18.24 2.72
CA ILE A 121 2.03 17.63 3.05
C ILE A 121 2.82 17.32 1.78
N VAL A 122 2.18 16.70 0.77
CA VAL A 122 2.81 16.39 -0.51
C VAL A 122 3.35 17.66 -1.18
N CYS A 123 2.54 18.72 -1.30
CA CYS A 123 3.01 19.96 -1.92
C CYS A 123 4.14 20.63 -1.13
N LYS A 124 4.09 20.62 0.21
CA LYS A 124 5.18 21.16 1.04
C LYS A 124 6.47 20.36 0.91
N LEU A 125 6.38 19.02 0.83
CA LEU A 125 7.55 18.16 0.55
C LEU A 125 8.19 18.49 -0.80
N LEU A 126 7.38 18.66 -1.85
CA LEU A 126 7.88 19.03 -3.19
C LEU A 126 8.61 20.38 -3.20
N ASN A 127 8.14 21.32 -2.37
CA ASN A 127 8.74 22.65 -2.26
C ASN A 127 9.87 22.73 -1.22
N ASN A 128 10.20 21.62 -0.54
CA ASN A 128 11.12 21.59 0.61
C ASN A 128 10.74 22.58 1.73
N ASP A 129 9.44 22.85 1.90
CA ASP A 129 8.87 23.78 2.88
C ASP A 129 8.07 23.03 3.96
N ILE A 130 8.68 21.98 4.51
CA ILE A 130 8.11 21.19 5.59
C ILE A 130 9.15 20.87 6.65
N LYS A 131 8.76 21.01 7.92
CA LYS A 131 9.58 20.58 9.04
C LYS A 131 9.28 19.13 9.40
N LEU A 132 10.31 18.30 9.33
CA LEU A 132 10.26 16.88 9.65
C LEU A 132 11.10 16.59 10.89
N VAL A 133 10.54 15.83 11.83
CA VAL A 133 11.23 15.36 13.03
C VAL A 133 11.41 13.86 12.91
N LYS A 134 12.68 13.42 12.87
CA LYS A 134 13.02 11.99 12.77
C LYS A 134 12.49 11.26 14.01
N THR A 135 11.95 10.06 13.79
CA THR A 135 11.37 9.23 14.85
C THR A 135 11.70 7.77 14.62
N ASP A 136 11.95 7.05 15.72
CA ASP A 136 12.00 5.59 15.75
C ASP A 136 10.68 4.98 16.30
N TYR A 137 9.74 5.84 16.70
CA TYR A 137 8.41 5.47 17.18
C TYR A 137 7.41 5.61 16.04
N TYR A 138 7.08 4.48 15.42
CA TYR A 138 6.11 4.37 14.34
C TYR A 138 5.38 3.02 14.43
N GLU A 139 4.18 2.96 13.86
CA GLU A 139 3.42 1.71 13.80
C GLU A 139 4.11 0.72 12.87
N LYS A 140 4.12 -0.56 13.28
CA LYS A 140 4.58 -1.67 12.46
C LYS A 140 3.40 -2.55 12.12
N PHE A 141 3.31 -2.92 10.86
CA PHE A 141 2.30 -3.86 10.39
C PHE A 141 3.02 -5.06 9.80
N ASP A 142 3.26 -6.06 10.66
CA ASP A 142 3.74 -7.38 10.27
C ASP A 142 2.54 -8.24 9.88
N CYS A 143 2.20 -8.24 8.59
CA CYS A 143 1.04 -8.98 8.11
C CYS A 143 1.39 -10.06 7.09
N LEU A 144 2.63 -10.56 7.18
CA LEU A 144 3.18 -11.54 6.26
C LEU A 144 3.74 -12.78 6.97
N GLU A 145 3.39 -13.02 8.24
CA GLU A 145 3.79 -14.27 8.88
C GLU A 145 3.06 -15.45 8.24
N VAL A 146 3.85 -16.33 7.62
CA VAL A 146 3.41 -17.66 7.22
C VAL A 146 3.58 -18.55 8.44
N ILE A 147 2.49 -19.14 8.93
CA ILE A 147 2.53 -20.06 10.06
C ILE A 147 3.00 -21.42 9.54
N PHE A 148 4.05 -21.95 10.16
CA PHE A 148 4.58 -23.28 9.86
C PHE A 148 4.05 -24.28 10.89
N ASP A 149 3.32 -25.29 10.43
CA ASP A 149 2.77 -26.35 11.28
C ASP A 149 3.04 -27.71 10.61
N ASN A 150 3.94 -28.52 11.18
CA ASN A 150 4.14 -29.92 10.82
C ASN A 150 4.20 -30.22 9.29
N LYS A 151 4.94 -29.38 8.54
CA LYS A 151 5.12 -29.40 7.06
C LYS A 151 4.09 -28.63 6.23
N GLU A 152 3.09 -28.02 6.85
CA GLU A 152 2.15 -27.12 6.20
C GLU A 152 2.56 -25.67 6.41
N GLN A 153 2.41 -24.87 5.34
CA GLN A 153 2.49 -23.42 5.41
C GLN A 153 1.08 -22.86 5.33
N LYS A 154 0.66 -22.14 6.37
CA LYS A 154 -0.61 -21.41 6.41
C LYS A 154 -0.32 -19.95 6.18
N GLY A 155 -0.76 -19.47 5.02
CA GLY A 155 -0.68 -18.07 4.63
C GLY A 155 -2.04 -17.50 4.30
N GLU A 156 -2.03 -16.32 3.71
CA GLU A 156 -3.22 -15.53 3.44
C GLU A 156 -3.18 -14.97 2.02
N ILE A 157 -4.36 -14.63 1.51
CA ILE A 157 -4.49 -13.93 0.24
C ILE A 157 -4.09 -12.46 0.45
N LEU A 158 -3.12 -12.00 -0.34
CA LEU A 158 -2.64 -10.62 -0.34
C LEU A 158 -3.41 -9.74 -1.34
N TRP A 159 -3.74 -10.33 -2.49
CA TRP A 159 -4.38 -9.62 -3.59
C TRP A 159 -5.09 -10.59 -4.52
N ILE A 160 -6.25 -10.17 -5.01
CA ILE A 160 -6.93 -10.81 -6.14
C ILE A 160 -6.94 -9.80 -7.27
N ASP A 161 -6.29 -10.13 -8.38
CA ASP A 161 -6.23 -9.21 -9.51
C ASP A 161 -7.46 -9.29 -10.42
N LYS A 162 -7.52 -8.40 -11.41
CA LYS A 162 -8.65 -8.32 -12.34
C LYS A 162 -8.84 -9.55 -13.23
N PHE A 163 -7.82 -10.41 -13.35
CA PHE A 163 -7.89 -11.65 -14.12
C PHE A 163 -8.37 -12.83 -13.25
N GLY A 164 -8.55 -12.61 -11.95
CA GLY A 164 -8.94 -13.64 -10.99
C GLY A 164 -7.75 -14.40 -10.39
N ASN A 165 -6.52 -13.91 -10.57
CA ASN A 165 -5.36 -14.52 -9.94
C ASN A 165 -5.38 -14.26 -8.44
N ILE A 166 -5.04 -15.28 -7.66
CA ILE A 166 -4.98 -15.21 -6.21
C ILE A 166 -3.51 -15.16 -5.81
N ILE A 167 -3.08 -14.02 -5.31
CA ILE A 167 -1.71 -13.79 -4.86
C ILE A 167 -1.67 -14.00 -3.35
N THR A 168 -0.72 -14.80 -2.85
CA THR A 168 -0.57 -15.14 -1.43
C THR A 168 0.78 -14.71 -0.88
N ASN A 169 0.96 -14.74 0.44
CA ASN A 169 2.27 -14.56 1.10
C ASN A 169 3.08 -15.85 1.21
N ILE A 170 2.58 -16.97 0.68
CA ILE A 170 3.23 -18.27 0.74
C ILE A 170 4.33 -18.33 -0.31
N LYS A 171 5.55 -18.67 0.11
CA LYS A 171 6.70 -18.88 -0.77
C LYS A 171 7.14 -20.33 -0.67
N SER A 172 7.32 -20.97 -1.83
CA SER A 172 7.94 -22.29 -1.91
C SER A 172 9.19 -22.22 -2.79
N GLU A 173 10.28 -22.80 -2.30
CA GLU A 173 11.52 -22.98 -3.07
C GLU A 173 11.50 -24.28 -3.91
N THR A 174 10.46 -25.08 -3.75
CA THR A 174 10.30 -26.37 -4.44
C THR A 174 8.95 -26.43 -5.15
N ASP A 175 8.83 -27.24 -6.20
CA ASP A 175 7.56 -27.52 -6.85
C ASP A 175 6.76 -28.65 -6.16
N ASN A 176 7.36 -29.29 -5.14
CA ASN A 176 6.78 -30.41 -4.42
C ASN A 176 5.84 -29.95 -3.30
N PHE A 177 4.76 -29.29 -3.68
CA PHE A 177 3.70 -28.85 -2.77
C PHE A 177 2.34 -28.83 -3.45
N GLU A 178 1.30 -29.01 -2.64
CA GLU A 178 -0.08 -28.73 -3.01
C GLU A 178 -0.55 -27.45 -2.29
N LEU A 179 -1.42 -26.69 -2.95
CA LEU A 179 -2.10 -25.54 -2.34
C LEU A 179 -3.52 -25.95 -1.98
N VAL A 180 -3.91 -25.71 -0.74
CA VAL A 180 -5.29 -25.92 -0.29
C VAL A 180 -5.96 -24.57 -0.13
N LEU A 181 -7.01 -24.32 -0.91
CA LEU A 181 -7.81 -23.09 -0.84
C LEU A 181 -9.28 -23.46 -0.63
N ASN A 182 -9.88 -23.06 0.50
CA ASN A 182 -11.27 -23.39 0.85
C ASN A 182 -11.60 -24.89 0.67
N ASN A 183 -10.76 -25.77 1.23
CA ASN A 183 -10.84 -27.23 1.12
C ASN A 183 -10.65 -27.80 -0.30
N LYS A 184 -10.29 -26.98 -1.29
CA LYS A 184 -9.94 -27.43 -2.64
C LYS A 184 -8.43 -27.58 -2.77
N VAL A 185 -7.99 -28.79 -3.13
CA VAL A 185 -6.58 -29.09 -3.41
C VAL A 185 -6.25 -28.70 -4.85
N ILE A 186 -5.19 -27.92 -5.00
CA ILE A 186 -4.62 -27.49 -6.28
C ILE A 186 -3.19 -28.01 -6.31
N ASN A 187 -2.87 -28.85 -7.29
CA ASN A 187 -1.54 -29.45 -7.44
C ASN A 187 -0.94 -29.23 -8.84
N LYS A 188 -1.71 -28.67 -9.77
CA LYS A 188 -1.25 -28.33 -11.11
C LYS A 188 -0.38 -27.07 -11.04
N LYS A 189 0.79 -27.14 -11.67
CA LYS A 189 1.74 -26.02 -11.77
C LYS A 189 1.80 -25.51 -13.20
N ALA A 190 1.75 -24.20 -13.38
CA ALA A 190 1.89 -23.54 -14.66
C ALA A 190 2.88 -22.37 -14.56
N GLN A 191 3.77 -22.25 -15.55
CA GLN A 191 4.62 -21.07 -15.68
C GLN A 191 3.88 -19.90 -16.38
N TYR A 192 2.85 -20.19 -17.16
CA TYR A 192 2.03 -19.20 -17.87
C TYR A 192 0.65 -19.75 -18.24
N TYR A 193 -0.33 -18.86 -18.45
CA TYR A 193 -1.75 -19.22 -18.69
C TYR A 193 -1.97 -20.21 -19.82
N GLY A 194 -1.19 -20.11 -20.90
CA GLY A 194 -1.38 -20.93 -22.10
C GLY A 194 -1.08 -22.43 -21.93
N GLN A 195 -0.53 -22.87 -20.79
CA GLN A 195 -0.17 -24.28 -20.58
C GLN A 195 -1.39 -25.17 -20.28
N PHE A 196 -2.51 -24.61 -19.85
CA PHE A 196 -3.70 -25.37 -19.46
C PHE A 196 -4.97 -24.89 -20.17
N ARG A 197 -5.95 -25.78 -20.27
CA ARG A 197 -7.29 -25.46 -20.78
C ARG A 197 -8.01 -24.52 -19.81
N GLU A 198 -8.90 -23.69 -20.36
CA GLU A 198 -9.78 -22.81 -19.58
C GLU A 198 -10.54 -23.57 -18.47
N GLY A 199 -10.74 -22.91 -17.32
CA GLY A 199 -11.51 -23.43 -16.19
C GLY A 199 -10.73 -24.29 -15.18
N LEU A 200 -9.42 -24.48 -15.37
CA LEU A 200 -8.56 -25.19 -14.42
C LEU A 200 -7.87 -24.22 -13.45
N PHE A 201 -7.92 -24.51 -12.16
CA PHE A 201 -7.07 -23.85 -11.17
C PHE A 201 -5.66 -24.42 -11.27
N VAL A 202 -4.67 -23.52 -11.30
CA VAL A 202 -3.25 -23.81 -11.39
C VAL A 202 -2.49 -22.89 -10.46
N ILE A 203 -1.33 -23.34 -10.00
CA ILE A 203 -0.36 -22.56 -9.22
C ILE A 203 0.74 -22.08 -10.15
#